data_AF-R7URD7-F1
#
_entry.id   AF-R7URD7-F1
#
_cell.length_a   1.000
_cell.length_b   1.000
_cell.length_c   1.000
_cell.angle_alpha   90.00
_cell.angle_beta   90.00
_cell.angle_gamma   90.00
#
_symmetry.space_group_name_H-M   'P 1'
#
loop_
_entity.id
_entity.type
_entity.pdbx_description
1 polymer ?
#
loop_
_entity_poly.entity_id
_entity_poly.type
_entity_poly.pdbx_seq_one_letter_code
_entity_poly.pdbx_strand_id
1 'polypeptide(L)'
;MWRTREHRIRYFLSLLFLGCVFEFNAVYLCKRTMQNKQRLELADYEAENLARLQKMFSRKWEFIFLQAEAQAKVDKKRDKLERKVLDSQERAFWDVHRPAPGCVNTTEVDIKKACKMSKPAKATAKAGYTVPGGRISPSASEADVRSPQNSMKKEVERLRSCLVKRRIKVSKVAESFTAHYEQYSEFDAFVSIVPEPGSPWVADNTEFWETEVDVLNWR
;
A
#
# COMPACT_ATOMS: atom_id res chain seq x y z
N MET A 1 26.68 -23.00 -0.96
CA MET A 1 26.76 -22.22 0.30
C MET A 1 26.42 -20.72 0.14
N TRP A 2 25.72 -20.30 -0.94
CA TRP A 2 25.47 -18.88 -1.26
C TRP A 2 24.00 -18.44 -1.14
N ARG A 3 23.10 -19.33 -0.69
CA ARG A 3 21.65 -19.11 -0.79
C ARG A 3 20.98 -18.64 0.51
N THR A 4 21.75 -18.46 1.58
CA THR A 4 21.26 -18.00 2.91
C THR A 4 21.55 -16.52 3.17
N ARG A 5 22.25 -15.82 2.25
CA ARG A 5 22.62 -14.40 2.40
C ARG A 5 21.61 -13.41 1.79
N GLU A 6 20.87 -13.79 0.74
CA GLU A 6 19.92 -12.90 0.05
C GLU A 6 18.65 -12.59 0.86
N HIS A 7 18.13 -13.57 1.62
CA HIS A 7 16.98 -13.30 2.49
C HIS A 7 17.34 -12.34 3.62
N ARG A 8 18.55 -12.42 4.18
CA ARG A 8 19.01 -11.44 5.17
C ARG A 8 19.12 -10.05 4.56
N ILE A 9 19.59 -9.90 3.33
CA ILE A 9 19.78 -8.60 2.67
C ILE A 9 18.46 -7.86 2.39
N ARG A 10 17.35 -8.55 2.10
CA ARG A 10 16.05 -7.88 1.91
C ARG A 10 15.44 -7.36 3.21
N TYR A 11 15.56 -8.11 4.30
CA TYR A 11 15.22 -7.59 5.63
C TYR A 11 16.21 -6.50 6.05
N PHE A 12 17.51 -6.64 5.72
CA PHE A 12 18.54 -5.63 6.00
C PHE A 12 18.29 -4.34 5.22
N LEU A 13 17.82 -4.40 3.97
CA LEU A 13 17.46 -3.22 3.17
C LEU A 13 16.16 -2.58 3.63
N SER A 14 15.15 -3.36 4.07
CA SER A 14 13.94 -2.81 4.70
C SER A 14 14.22 -2.20 6.07
N LEU A 15 15.09 -2.82 6.89
CA LEU A 15 15.56 -2.30 8.18
C LEU A 15 16.55 -1.14 8.02
N LEU A 16 17.36 -1.13 6.95
CA LEU A 16 18.20 0.00 6.57
C LEU A 16 17.34 1.15 6.03
N PHE A 17 16.29 0.89 5.25
CA PHE A 17 15.38 1.96 4.80
C PHE A 17 14.62 2.55 5.99
N LEU A 18 14.12 1.71 6.91
CA LEU A 18 13.48 2.20 8.15
C LEU A 18 14.49 2.93 9.05
N GLY A 19 15.66 2.34 9.31
CA GLY A 19 16.71 2.91 10.15
C GLY A 19 17.28 4.22 9.59
N CYS A 20 17.46 4.30 8.27
CA CYS A 20 17.92 5.50 7.58
C CYS A 20 16.84 6.59 7.59
N VAL A 21 15.55 6.25 7.48
CA VAL A 21 14.43 7.22 7.63
C VAL A 21 14.35 7.76 9.06
N PHE A 22 14.61 6.96 10.11
CA PHE A 22 14.66 7.46 11.49
C PHE A 22 15.87 8.38 11.74
N GLU A 23 17.04 8.04 11.23
CA GLU A 23 18.23 8.88 11.32
C GLU A 23 18.03 10.21 10.55
N PHE A 24 17.48 10.18 9.33
CA PHE A 24 17.16 11.40 8.57
C PHE A 24 16.09 12.27 9.24
N ASN A 25 15.10 11.67 9.91
CA ASN A 25 14.09 12.42 10.65
C ASN A 25 14.71 13.18 11.83
N ALA A 26 15.64 12.55 12.56
CA ALA A 26 16.37 13.18 13.65
C ALA A 26 17.22 14.35 13.13
N VAL A 27 17.94 14.17 12.01
CA VAL A 27 18.70 15.25 11.36
C VAL A 27 17.80 16.40 10.94
N TYR A 28 16.64 16.12 10.34
CA TYR A 28 15.68 17.15 9.90
C TYR A 28 15.13 17.98 11.07
N LEU A 29 14.65 17.33 12.12
CA LEU A 29 14.10 18.01 13.30
C LEU A 29 15.19 18.80 14.03
N CYS A 30 16.39 18.22 14.17
CA CYS A 30 17.54 18.91 14.73
C CYS A 30 17.96 20.11 13.89
N LYS A 31 17.93 20.02 12.55
CA LYS A 31 18.23 21.14 11.66
C LYS A 31 17.23 22.29 11.88
N ARG A 32 15.94 21.98 12.07
CA ARG A 32 14.89 22.98 12.30
C ARG A 32 15.06 23.75 13.61
N THR A 33 15.43 23.08 14.70
CA THR A 33 15.69 23.77 15.98
C THR A 33 16.83 24.77 15.88
N MET A 34 17.80 24.54 15.00
CA MET A 34 18.94 25.43 14.81
C MET A 34 18.63 26.69 13.98
N GLN A 35 17.49 26.73 13.27
CA GLN A 35 17.24 27.79 12.29
C GLN A 35 16.63 29.09 12.86
N ASN A 36 16.40 29.20 14.17
CA ASN A 36 16.07 30.44 14.90
C ASN A 36 15.11 31.41 14.16
N LYS A 37 14.07 30.87 13.55
CA LYS A 37 12.99 31.61 12.90
C LYS A 37 11.69 31.12 13.52
N GLN A 38 10.83 32.02 13.99
CA GLN A 38 9.50 31.68 14.54
C GLN A 38 8.69 30.76 13.62
N ARG A 39 8.78 30.94 12.29
CA ARG A 39 8.12 30.07 11.30
C ARG A 39 8.58 28.60 11.34
N LEU A 40 9.76 28.33 11.88
CA LEU A 40 10.37 26.99 11.93
C LEU A 40 10.31 26.36 13.33
N GLU A 41 9.63 27.01 14.28
CA GLU A 41 9.36 26.42 15.59
C GLU A 41 8.71 25.04 15.40
N LEU A 42 9.13 24.10 16.24
CA LEU A 42 8.60 22.75 16.25
C LEU A 42 7.20 22.80 16.86
N ALA A 43 6.25 22.10 16.24
CA ALA A 43 5.00 21.81 16.92
C ALA A 43 5.25 20.85 18.10
N ASP A 44 4.35 20.82 19.08
CA ASP A 44 4.52 20.02 20.31
C ASP A 44 4.81 18.55 20.02
N TYR A 45 4.09 17.94 19.07
CA TYR A 45 4.32 16.55 18.66
C TYR A 45 5.69 16.33 17.99
N GLU A 46 6.21 17.34 17.27
CA GLU A 46 7.54 17.27 16.65
C GLU A 46 8.64 17.39 17.71
N ALA A 47 8.44 18.24 18.72
CA ALA A 47 9.34 18.38 19.86
C ALA A 47 9.38 17.11 20.71
N GLU A 48 8.23 16.49 20.99
CA GLU A 48 8.16 15.21 21.67
C GLU A 48 8.86 14.10 20.86
N ASN A 49 8.64 14.06 19.55
CA ASN A 49 9.31 13.11 18.66
C ASN A 49 10.84 13.33 18.65
N LEU A 50 11.30 14.59 18.62
CA LEU A 50 12.72 14.92 18.73
C LEU A 50 13.32 14.42 20.05
N ALA A 51 12.64 14.65 21.18
CA ALA A 51 13.07 14.15 22.49
C ALA A 51 13.15 12.61 22.50
N ARG A 52 12.19 11.94 21.87
CA ARG A 52 12.20 10.47 21.72
C ARG A 52 13.37 9.98 20.89
N LEU A 53 13.67 10.65 19.77
CA LEU A 53 14.79 10.35 18.89
C LEU A 53 16.13 10.60 19.58
N GLN A 54 16.27 11.68 20.36
CA GLN A 54 17.45 11.96 21.18
C GLN A 54 17.73 10.84 22.19
N LYS A 55 16.68 10.35 22.87
CA LYS A 55 16.81 9.22 23.79
C LYS A 55 17.23 7.94 23.05
N MET A 56 16.60 7.66 21.91
CA MET A 56 16.85 6.45 21.10
C MET A 56 18.24 6.44 20.45
N PHE A 57 18.73 7.59 19.99
CA PHE A 57 20.02 7.76 19.33
C PHE A 57 21.08 8.44 20.20
N SER A 58 20.96 8.38 21.53
CA SER A 58 21.85 9.07 22.48
C SER A 58 23.35 8.90 22.18
N ARG A 59 23.79 7.67 21.87
CA ARG A 59 25.21 7.36 21.55
C ARG A 59 25.69 7.90 20.21
N LYS A 60 24.77 8.22 19.29
CA LYS A 60 25.09 8.76 17.96
C LYS A 60 24.66 10.22 17.81
N TRP A 61 24.17 10.85 18.88
CA TRP A 61 23.53 12.17 18.80
C TRP A 61 24.48 13.24 18.25
N GLU A 62 25.75 13.20 18.65
CA GLU A 62 26.79 14.10 18.13
C GLU A 62 26.92 14.02 16.60
N PHE A 63 26.83 12.82 16.00
CA PHE A 63 26.88 12.67 14.55
C PHE A 63 25.63 13.25 13.87
N ILE A 64 24.45 13.05 14.47
CA ILE A 64 23.18 13.61 13.97
C ILE A 64 23.23 15.14 14.01
N PHE A 65 23.71 15.71 15.12
CA PHE A 65 23.87 17.15 15.28
C PHE A 65 24.87 17.71 14.27
N LEU A 66 26.04 17.09 14.13
CA LEU A 66 27.06 17.53 13.18
C LEU A 66 26.56 17.47 11.72
N GLN A 67 25.79 16.44 11.38
CA GLN A 67 25.16 16.32 10.06
C GLN A 67 24.10 17.41 9.84
N ALA A 68 23.26 17.70 10.84
CA ALA A 68 22.26 18.77 10.78
C ALA A 68 22.92 20.15 10.63
N GLU A 69 24.00 20.40 11.36
CA GLU A 69 24.77 21.65 11.29
C GLU A 69 25.42 21.83 9.92
N ALA A 70 26.04 20.78 9.38
CA ALA A 70 26.63 20.81 8.04
C ALA A 70 25.58 21.12 6.96
N GLN A 71 24.40 20.49 7.03
CA GLN A 71 23.30 20.76 6.11
C GLN A 71 22.78 22.21 6.25
N ALA A 72 22.61 22.71 7.48
CA ALA A 72 22.21 24.09 7.73
C ALA A 72 23.23 25.11 7.19
N LYS A 73 24.53 24.81 7.27
CA LYS A 73 25.61 25.65 6.71
C LYS A 73 25.52 25.72 5.18
N VAL A 74 25.22 24.61 4.50
CA VAL A 74 25.01 24.58 3.05
C VAL A 74 23.75 25.36 2.67
N ASP A 75 22.65 25.14 3.38
CA ASP A 75 21.38 25.85 3.13
C ASP A 75 21.55 27.37 3.30
N LYS A 76 22.41 27.82 4.24
CA LYS A 76 22.75 29.24 4.43
C LYS A 76 23.44 29.90 3.22
N LYS A 77 24.14 29.13 2.38
CA LYS A 77 24.82 29.64 1.18
C LYS A 77 23.90 29.76 -0.04
N ARG A 78 22.70 29.16 0.01
CA ARG A 78 21.71 29.21 -1.08
C ARG A 78 20.93 30.51 -1.09
N ASP A 79 20.43 30.86 -2.27
CA ASP A 79 19.54 31.99 -2.47
C ASP A 79 18.23 31.85 -1.68
N LYS A 80 17.64 32.99 -1.32
CA LYS A 80 16.45 33.04 -0.46
C LYS A 80 15.25 32.30 -1.04
N LEU A 81 15.06 32.35 -2.36
CA LEU A 81 13.96 31.66 -3.03
C LEU A 81 14.19 30.15 -3.06
N GLU A 82 15.37 29.71 -3.49
CA GLU A 82 15.75 28.29 -3.54
C GLU A 82 15.63 27.64 -2.16
N ARG A 83 16.15 28.30 -1.12
CA ARG A 83 16.04 27.82 0.26
C ARG A 83 14.58 27.63 0.70
N LYS A 84 13.70 28.59 0.41
CA LYS A 84 12.27 28.47 0.74
C LYS A 84 11.60 27.30 0.03
N VAL A 85 11.95 27.06 -1.23
CA VAL A 85 11.40 25.93 -2.01
C VAL A 85 11.87 24.61 -1.41
N LEU A 86 13.17 24.45 -1.16
CA LEU A 86 13.73 23.24 -0.58
C LEU A 86 13.20 22.96 0.83
N ASP A 87 13.15 23.98 1.70
CA ASP A 87 12.56 23.86 3.04
C ASP A 87 11.09 23.40 2.97
N SER A 88 10.32 23.93 2.01
CA SER A 88 8.92 23.55 1.81
C SER A 88 8.77 22.12 1.28
N GLN A 89 9.64 21.68 0.36
CA GLN A 89 9.62 20.32 -0.18
C GLN A 89 9.97 19.30 0.89
N GLU A 90 11.03 19.57 1.67
CA GLU A 90 11.44 18.73 2.79
C GLU A 90 10.33 18.66 3.84
N ARG A 91 9.67 19.78 4.15
CA ARG A 91 8.52 19.81 5.06
C ARG A 91 7.37 18.92 4.59
N ALA A 92 6.99 19.04 3.31
CA ALA A 92 5.92 18.25 2.72
C ALA A 92 6.24 16.74 2.69
N PHE A 93 7.50 16.38 2.44
CA PHE A 93 7.94 14.99 2.54
C PHE A 93 7.69 14.42 3.95
N TRP A 94 8.07 15.17 4.98
CA TRP A 94 7.89 14.71 6.36
C TRP A 94 6.44 14.73 6.82
N ASP A 95 5.58 15.62 6.32
CA ASP A 95 4.13 15.59 6.58
C ASP A 95 3.48 14.28 6.13
N VAL A 96 3.92 13.72 5.00
CA VAL A 96 3.39 12.45 4.49
C VAL A 96 3.87 11.26 5.30
N HIS A 97 5.15 11.25 5.69
CA HIS A 97 5.77 10.09 6.36
C HIS A 97 5.63 10.12 7.88
N ARG A 98 5.37 11.28 8.46
CA ARG A 98 5.17 11.51 9.90
C ARG A 98 4.01 12.50 10.09
N PRO A 99 2.79 12.09 9.69
CA PRO A 99 1.64 12.97 9.81
C PRO A 99 1.36 13.30 11.29
N ALA A 100 0.70 14.42 11.52
CA ALA A 100 0.30 14.83 12.86
C ALA A 100 -0.57 13.73 13.53
N PRO A 101 -0.51 13.58 14.86
CA PRO A 101 -1.35 12.62 15.57
C PRO A 101 -2.84 12.82 15.22
N GLY A 102 -3.52 11.74 14.85
CA GLY A 102 -4.93 11.77 14.41
C GLY A 102 -5.15 11.91 12.90
N CYS A 103 -4.11 12.23 12.11
CA CYS A 103 -4.18 12.20 10.65
C CYS A 103 -3.97 10.78 10.10
N VAL A 104 -4.69 10.44 9.03
CA VAL A 104 -4.54 9.14 8.34
C VAL A 104 -3.14 9.04 7.73
N ASN A 105 -2.44 7.95 8.05
CA ASN A 105 -1.12 7.69 7.50
C ASN A 105 -1.22 6.98 6.14
N THR A 106 -1.02 7.75 5.07
CA THR A 106 -1.11 7.26 3.68
C THR A 106 0.04 6.32 3.30
N THR A 107 1.10 6.24 4.11
CA THR A 107 2.24 5.34 3.87
C THR A 107 2.05 3.96 4.47
N GLU A 108 0.97 3.74 5.23
CA GLU A 108 0.66 2.44 5.81
C GLU A 108 0.30 1.43 4.74
N VAL A 109 1.02 0.32 4.74
CA VAL A 109 0.78 -0.81 3.84
C VAL A 109 0.06 -1.89 4.63
N ASP A 110 -1.09 -2.34 4.11
CA ASP A 110 -1.81 -3.49 4.64
C ASP A 110 -0.87 -4.69 4.88
N ILE A 111 -1.02 -5.34 6.02
CA ILE A 111 -0.14 -6.44 6.46
C ILE A 111 -0.10 -7.57 5.43
N LYS A 112 -1.23 -7.91 4.79
CA LYS A 112 -1.27 -8.96 3.76
C LYS A 112 -0.48 -8.53 2.52
N LYS A 113 -0.52 -7.23 2.17
CA LYS A 113 0.30 -6.67 1.08
C LYS A 113 1.79 -6.66 1.45
N ALA A 114 2.16 -6.23 2.66
CA ALA A 114 3.53 -6.26 3.14
C ALA A 114 4.14 -7.67 3.12
N CYS A 115 3.39 -8.68 3.61
CA CYS A 115 3.82 -10.08 3.58
C CYS A 115 3.90 -10.70 2.19
N LYS A 116 3.20 -10.15 1.18
CA LYS A 116 3.32 -10.60 -0.21
C LYS A 116 4.57 -10.02 -0.89
N MET A 117 4.93 -8.77 -0.58
CA MET A 117 6.14 -8.13 -1.12
C MET A 117 7.43 -8.76 -0.56
N SER A 118 7.39 -9.34 0.63
CA SER A 118 8.54 -10.06 1.22
C SER A 118 8.75 -11.47 0.65
N LYS A 119 7.74 -12.05 -0.01
CA LYS A 119 7.88 -13.34 -0.71
C LYS A 119 8.58 -13.10 -2.05
N PRO A 120 9.64 -13.85 -2.40
CA PRO A 120 10.22 -13.77 -3.73
C PRO A 120 9.10 -14.08 -4.74
N ALA A 121 8.83 -13.11 -5.62
CA ALA A 121 7.73 -13.18 -6.57
C ALA A 121 7.78 -14.49 -7.34
N LYS A 122 6.82 -15.40 -7.09
CA LYS A 122 6.43 -16.37 -8.11
C LYS A 122 5.70 -15.54 -9.16
N ALA A 123 6.42 -15.15 -10.20
CA ALA A 123 5.82 -14.53 -11.37
C ALA A 123 4.93 -15.58 -12.04
N THR A 124 3.67 -15.70 -11.60
CA THR A 124 2.65 -16.22 -12.49
C THR A 124 2.44 -15.15 -13.53
N ALA A 125 3.11 -15.32 -14.67
CA ALA A 125 2.92 -14.52 -15.86
C ALA A 125 1.42 -14.45 -16.17
N LYS A 126 0.81 -13.29 -15.93
CA LYS A 126 -0.41 -12.91 -16.63
C LYS A 126 0.03 -12.23 -17.92
N ALA A 127 0.03 -12.99 -19.00
CA ALA A 127 -0.13 -12.41 -20.33
C ALA A 127 -1.59 -11.92 -20.45
N GLY A 128 -1.78 -10.66 -20.81
CA GLY A 128 -3.10 -10.11 -21.10
C GLY A 128 -3.19 -8.59 -21.00
N TYR A 129 -2.85 -7.93 -22.11
CA TYR A 129 -3.19 -6.56 -22.54
C TYR A 129 -2.87 -5.39 -21.59
N THR A 130 -1.72 -4.75 -21.81
CA THR A 130 -1.48 -3.37 -21.34
C THR A 130 -1.12 -2.46 -22.53
N VAL A 131 -1.81 -1.33 -22.55
CA VAL A 131 -1.60 -0.08 -23.30
C VAL A 131 -0.10 0.34 -23.30
N PRO A 132 0.41 0.99 -24.36
CA PRO A 132 1.81 1.42 -24.42
C PRO A 132 2.04 2.62 -23.49
N GLY A 133 2.82 2.42 -22.43
CA GLY A 133 3.21 3.50 -21.52
C GLY A 133 3.81 3.02 -20.20
N GLY A 134 5.11 2.70 -20.22
CA GLY A 134 5.95 2.72 -19.02
C GLY A 134 5.98 1.46 -18.15
N ARG A 135 6.83 0.48 -18.53
CA ARG A 135 7.92 -0.08 -17.71
C ARG A 135 8.75 -1.02 -18.59
N ILE A 136 9.96 -0.61 -18.96
CA ILE A 136 10.96 -1.48 -19.58
C ILE A 136 11.59 -2.27 -18.44
N SER A 137 11.08 -3.47 -18.15
CA SER A 137 11.85 -4.61 -17.61
C SER A 137 10.89 -5.74 -17.22
N PRO A 138 10.84 -6.86 -17.96
CA PRO A 138 10.33 -8.09 -17.40
C PRO A 138 11.43 -8.64 -16.50
N SER A 139 11.41 -8.32 -15.21
CA SER A 139 12.34 -8.95 -14.26
C SER A 139 11.87 -10.39 -14.07
N ALA A 140 12.38 -11.29 -14.90
CA ALA A 140 12.21 -12.73 -14.74
C ALA A 140 12.70 -13.10 -13.34
N SER A 141 11.90 -13.86 -12.61
CA SER A 141 12.27 -14.28 -11.25
C SER A 141 13.56 -15.10 -11.31
N GLU A 142 14.48 -14.96 -10.34
CA GLU A 142 15.70 -15.79 -10.25
C GLU A 142 15.40 -17.31 -10.25
N ALA A 143 14.17 -17.69 -9.90
CA ALA A 143 13.69 -19.07 -9.95
C ALA A 143 13.51 -19.57 -11.39
N ASP A 144 13.08 -18.71 -12.33
CA ASP A 144 12.97 -19.05 -13.75
C ASP A 144 14.35 -19.21 -14.40
N VAL A 145 15.34 -18.45 -13.93
CA VAL A 145 16.74 -18.54 -14.42
C VAL A 145 17.41 -19.84 -13.97
N ARG A 146 17.03 -20.39 -12.80
CA ARG A 146 17.66 -21.60 -12.24
C ARG A 146 17.20 -22.91 -12.88
N SER A 147 16.05 -22.95 -13.57
CA SER A 147 15.64 -24.10 -14.38
C SER A 147 14.57 -23.73 -15.43
N PRO A 148 14.97 -23.06 -16.52
CA PRO A 148 14.05 -22.64 -17.58
C PRO A 148 13.25 -23.82 -18.17
N GLN A 149 13.90 -24.99 -18.26
CA GLN A 149 13.29 -26.22 -18.76
C GLN A 149 12.09 -26.69 -17.91
N ASN A 150 12.17 -26.56 -16.58
CA ASN A 150 11.07 -26.95 -15.70
C ASN A 150 9.92 -25.93 -15.72
N SER A 151 10.23 -24.65 -15.89
CA SER A 151 9.21 -23.61 -16.07
C SER A 151 8.42 -23.82 -17.37
N MET A 152 9.13 -24.10 -18.48
CA MET A 152 8.50 -24.42 -19.77
C MET A 152 7.67 -25.70 -19.72
N LYS A 153 8.14 -26.77 -19.07
CA LYS A 153 7.36 -28.01 -18.91
C LYS A 153 6.04 -27.77 -18.15
N LYS A 154 6.08 -27.00 -17.05
CA LYS A 154 4.88 -26.61 -16.30
C LYS A 154 3.93 -25.76 -17.12
N GLU A 155 4.45 -24.86 -17.94
CA GLU A 155 3.62 -24.03 -18.82
C GLU A 155 2.94 -24.86 -19.91
N VAL A 156 3.65 -25.80 -20.54
CA VAL A 156 3.06 -26.75 -21.50
C VAL A 156 1.97 -27.60 -20.85
N GLU A 157 2.19 -28.10 -19.64
CA GLU A 157 1.20 -28.86 -18.88
C GLU A 157 -0.03 -28.02 -18.53
N ARG A 158 0.17 -26.76 -18.13
CA ARG A 158 -0.90 -25.79 -17.88
C ARG A 158 -1.73 -25.53 -19.14
N LEU A 159 -1.08 -25.29 -20.28
CA LEU A 159 -1.73 -25.05 -21.56
C LEU A 159 -2.52 -26.28 -22.03
N ARG A 160 -1.95 -27.48 -21.92
CA ARG A 160 -2.65 -28.75 -22.19
C ARG A 160 -3.88 -28.89 -21.31
N SER A 161 -3.76 -28.59 -20.02
CA SER A 161 -4.88 -28.62 -19.07
C SER A 161 -5.95 -27.57 -19.40
N CYS A 162 -5.57 -26.42 -19.94
CA CYS A 162 -6.51 -25.39 -20.39
C CYS A 162 -7.26 -25.78 -21.67
N LEU A 163 -6.64 -26.58 -22.56
CA LEU A 163 -7.22 -27.01 -23.82
C LEU A 163 -8.32 -28.07 -23.63
N VAL A 164 -8.17 -28.94 -22.62
CA VAL A 164 -9.15 -29.98 -22.29
C VAL A 164 -10.42 -29.40 -21.64
N LYS A 165 -10.37 -28.17 -21.11
CA LYS A 165 -11.55 -27.53 -20.50
C LYS A 165 -12.57 -27.16 -21.56
N ARG A 166 -13.77 -27.72 -21.45
CA ARG A 166 -14.93 -27.33 -22.26
C ARG A 166 -15.17 -25.83 -22.11
N ARG A 167 -15.30 -25.13 -23.24
CA ARG A 167 -15.63 -23.70 -23.29
C ARG A 167 -17.06 -23.53 -23.78
N ILE A 168 -17.78 -22.60 -23.19
CA ILE A 168 -19.09 -22.15 -23.64
C ILE A 168 -18.86 -20.85 -24.42
N LYS A 169 -19.61 -20.63 -25.51
CA LYS A 169 -19.55 -19.37 -26.25
C LYS A 169 -19.92 -18.21 -25.33
N VAL A 170 -19.19 -17.10 -25.41
CA VAL A 170 -19.44 -15.91 -24.58
C VAL A 170 -20.87 -15.41 -24.73
N SER A 171 -21.44 -15.44 -25.95
CA SER A 171 -22.84 -15.09 -26.18
C SER A 171 -23.80 -15.94 -25.34
N LYS A 172 -23.56 -17.26 -25.25
CA LYS A 172 -24.41 -18.17 -24.49
C LYS A 172 -24.25 -18.01 -22.98
N VAL A 173 -23.03 -17.70 -22.54
CA VAL A 173 -22.77 -17.34 -21.13
C VAL A 173 -23.50 -16.04 -20.78
N ALA A 174 -23.42 -15.02 -21.64
CA ALA A 174 -24.11 -13.75 -21.45
C ALA A 174 -25.63 -13.92 -21.37
N GLU A 175 -26.24 -14.63 -22.34
CA GLU A 175 -27.67 -14.98 -22.32
C GLU A 175 -28.07 -15.66 -21.00
N SER A 176 -27.27 -16.63 -20.54
CA SER A 176 -27.54 -17.35 -19.29
C SER A 176 -27.46 -16.45 -18.05
N PHE A 177 -26.51 -15.51 -18.01
CA PHE A 177 -26.40 -14.55 -16.92
C PHE A 177 -27.55 -13.54 -16.94
N THR A 178 -27.94 -13.05 -18.11
CA THR A 178 -29.08 -12.15 -18.27
C THR A 178 -30.37 -12.82 -17.81
N ALA A 179 -30.64 -14.05 -18.27
CA ALA A 179 -31.83 -14.79 -17.84
C ALA A 179 -31.85 -15.04 -16.33
N HIS A 180 -30.70 -15.38 -15.73
CA HIS A 180 -30.59 -15.52 -14.28
C HIS A 180 -30.85 -14.19 -13.57
N TYR A 181 -30.31 -13.08 -14.07
CA TYR A 181 -30.55 -11.76 -13.48
C TYR A 181 -32.04 -11.39 -13.55
N GLU A 182 -32.68 -11.50 -14.71
CA GLU A 182 -34.10 -11.17 -14.90
C GLU A 182 -35.01 -12.03 -14.01
N GLN A 183 -34.65 -13.31 -13.81
CA GLN A 183 -35.41 -14.20 -12.92
C GLN A 183 -35.38 -13.76 -11.45
N TYR A 184 -34.28 -13.14 -11.01
CA TYR A 184 -34.07 -12.79 -9.60
C TYR A 184 -34.08 -11.29 -9.32
N SER A 185 -34.22 -10.43 -10.32
CA SER A 185 -34.17 -8.97 -10.16
C SER A 185 -35.29 -8.43 -9.28
N GLU A 186 -36.44 -9.11 -9.21
CA GLU A 186 -37.56 -8.74 -8.33
C GLU A 186 -37.24 -8.99 -6.86
N PHE A 187 -36.34 -9.93 -6.55
CA PHE A 187 -35.92 -10.29 -5.20
C PHE A 187 -34.66 -9.51 -4.74
N ASP A 188 -34.06 -8.72 -5.62
CA ASP A 188 -32.91 -7.89 -5.27
C ASP A 188 -33.38 -6.57 -4.66
N ALA A 189 -33.21 -6.43 -3.35
CA ALA A 189 -33.61 -5.25 -2.58
C ALA A 189 -32.97 -3.92 -3.05
N PHE A 190 -31.90 -3.96 -3.86
CA PHE A 190 -31.29 -2.76 -4.44
C PHE A 190 -31.85 -2.39 -5.83
N VAL A 191 -32.54 -3.32 -6.49
CA VAL A 191 -33.04 -3.15 -7.86
C VAL A 191 -34.55 -3.04 -7.88
N SER A 192 -35.26 -3.89 -7.12
CA SER A 192 -36.71 -3.85 -7.03
C SER A 192 -37.18 -2.75 -6.10
N ILE A 193 -38.35 -2.19 -6.41
CA ILE A 193 -39.06 -1.30 -5.49
C ILE A 193 -39.62 -2.21 -4.40
N VAL A 194 -39.01 -2.18 -3.20
CA VAL A 194 -39.49 -2.95 -2.05
C VAL A 194 -40.88 -2.39 -1.67
N PRO A 195 -41.96 -3.19 -1.71
CA PRO A 195 -43.28 -2.77 -1.26
C PRO A 195 -43.24 -2.38 0.23
N GLU A 196 -44.18 -1.54 0.67
CA GLU A 196 -44.37 -1.22 2.09
C GLU A 196 -44.41 -2.51 2.94
N PRO A 197 -43.60 -2.63 4.01
CA PRO A 197 -43.01 -1.54 4.80
C PRO A 197 -41.63 -1.03 4.34
N GLY A 198 -41.20 -1.37 3.13
CA GLY A 198 -39.93 -0.91 2.56
C GLY A 198 -38.71 -1.64 3.14
N SER A 199 -37.52 -1.21 2.75
CA SER A 199 -36.27 -1.79 3.26
C SER A 199 -36.08 -1.47 4.75
N PRO A 200 -35.88 -2.47 5.63
CA PRO A 200 -35.65 -2.24 7.07
C PRO A 200 -34.45 -1.35 7.39
N TRP A 201 -33.49 -1.27 6.48
CA TRP A 201 -32.30 -0.44 6.60
C TRP A 201 -32.55 1.04 6.25
N VAL A 202 -33.71 1.36 5.65
CA VAL A 202 -34.08 2.71 5.21
C VAL A 202 -35.28 3.24 6.01
N ALA A 203 -36.25 2.37 6.29
CA ALA A 203 -37.48 2.73 6.99
C ALA A 203 -37.38 2.57 8.52
N ASP A 204 -36.25 2.06 9.05
CA ASP A 204 -36.07 1.69 10.47
C ASP A 204 -37.24 0.82 11.01
N ASN A 205 -37.83 0.01 10.13
CA ASN A 205 -38.97 -0.87 10.42
C ASN A 205 -38.59 -2.34 10.16
N THR A 206 -38.79 -3.21 11.15
CA THR A 206 -38.43 -4.64 11.08
C THR A 206 -39.54 -5.54 10.54
N GLU A 207 -40.72 -5.00 10.25
CA GLU A 207 -41.89 -5.78 9.78
C GLU A 207 -41.60 -6.66 8.55
N PHE A 208 -40.77 -6.19 7.61
CA PHE A 208 -40.36 -6.98 6.44
C PHE A 208 -39.56 -8.24 6.83
N TRP A 209 -38.72 -8.17 7.86
CA TRP A 209 -37.99 -9.35 8.35
C TRP A 209 -38.90 -10.32 9.09
N GLU A 210 -39.90 -9.82 9.80
CA GLU A 210 -40.87 -10.64 10.53
C GLU A 210 -41.76 -11.44 9.57
N THR A 211 -42.15 -10.84 8.43
CA THR A 211 -42.95 -11.52 7.40
C THR A 211 -42.19 -12.65 6.69
N GLU A 212 -40.89 -12.53 6.47
CA GLU A 212 -40.06 -13.59 5.88
C GLU A 212 -39.85 -14.78 6.85
N VAL A 213 -39.82 -14.54 8.15
CA VAL A 213 -39.64 -15.58 9.19
C VAL A 213 -40.85 -16.50 9.30
N ASP A 214 -42.06 -15.96 9.17
CA ASP A 214 -43.30 -16.74 9.25
C ASP A 214 -43.47 -17.72 8.08
N VAL A 215 -42.95 -17.39 6.90
CA VAL A 215 -42.96 -18.27 5.71
C VAL A 215 -42.04 -19.48 5.89
N LEU A 216 -40.95 -19.34 6.66
CA LEU A 216 -39.99 -20.40 6.92
C LEU A 216 -40.41 -21.35 8.05
N ASN A 217 -41.23 -20.89 9.00
CA ASN A 217 -41.69 -21.69 10.15
C ASN A 217 -42.86 -22.64 9.83
N TRP A 218 -43.45 -22.56 8.63
CA TRP A 218 -44.52 -23.46 8.16
C TRP A 218 -44.01 -24.65 7.32
N ARG A 219 -42.70 -24.85 7.20
CA ARG A 219 -42.07 -26.05 6.60
C ARG A 219 -41.39 -26.90 7.68
#